data_AF-A0A9E6ZV63-F1
#
_entry.id   AF-A0A9E6ZV63-F1
#
_cell.length_a   1.000
_cell.length_b   1.000
_cell.length_c   1.000
_cell.angle_alpha   90.00
_cell.angle_beta   90.00
_cell.angle_gamma   90.00
#
_symmetry.space_group_name_H-M   'P 1'
#
loop_
_entity.id
_entity.type
_entity.pdbx_description
1 polymer ?
#
loop_
_entity_poly.entity_id
_entity_poly.type
_entity_poly.pdbx_seq_one_letter_code
_entity_poly.pdbx_strand_id
1 'polypeptide(L)'
;MTNHLHMIVKCEEPYQLSDTIRDFKRHAAKTVLNQILNEPESRRENLISIFEKAAKENMKSKRFKFWKTGNHAIELYSEKFLWDKINYIHNNPVAEKFVLKPEDWLYSSASNYMEEESILSEIIVIPQIMKTVK
;
A
#
# COMPACT_ATOMS: atom_id res chain seq x y z
N MET A 1 0.41 6.61 2.09
CA MET A 1 1.57 7.17 2.84
C MET A 1 2.76 7.32 1.92
N THR A 2 3.67 8.25 2.18
CA THR A 2 4.72 8.67 1.22
C THR A 2 5.87 7.66 1.06
N ASN A 3 6.07 6.74 2.01
CA ASN A 3 7.17 5.78 2.01
C ASN A 3 6.78 4.33 2.36
N HIS A 4 5.49 4.06 2.52
CA HIS A 4 4.95 2.72 2.80
C HIS A 4 3.49 2.62 2.32
N LEU A 5 3.00 1.39 2.27
CA LEU A 5 1.67 1.06 1.77
C LEU A 5 0.91 0.23 2.80
N HIS A 6 -0.35 0.59 3.02
CA HIS A 6 -1.32 -0.25 3.71
C HIS A 6 -2.35 -0.71 2.70
N MET A 7 -2.74 -1.98 2.80
CA MET A 7 -3.75 -2.56 1.92
C MET A 7 -4.53 -3.63 2.68
N ILE A 8 -5.81 -3.73 2.35
CA ILE A 8 -6.66 -4.85 2.71
C ILE A 8 -6.90 -5.60 1.42
N VAL A 9 -6.50 -6.86 1.39
CA VAL A 9 -6.51 -7.68 0.17
C VAL A 9 -7.03 -9.06 0.51
N LYS A 10 -7.74 -9.64 -0.44
CA LYS A 10 -8.10 -11.05 -0.45
C LYS A 10 -7.53 -11.68 -1.72
N CYS A 11 -7.29 -12.98 -1.67
CA CYS A 11 -6.90 -13.77 -2.84
C CYS A 11 -7.95 -14.87 -3.00
N GLU A 12 -8.38 -15.10 -4.23
CA GLU A 12 -9.32 -16.17 -4.55
C GLU A 12 -8.57 -17.39 -5.06
N GLU A 13 -9.08 -18.59 -4.74
CA GLU A 13 -8.54 -19.83 -5.27
C GLU A 13 -8.50 -19.80 -6.82
N PRO A 14 -7.46 -20.35 -7.46
CA PRO A 14 -6.38 -21.18 -6.91
C PRO A 14 -5.15 -20.40 -6.42
N TYR A 15 -5.23 -19.07 -6.29
CA TYR A 15 -4.08 -18.24 -5.97
C TYR A 15 -3.86 -18.10 -4.46
N GLN A 16 -2.60 -18.15 -4.03
CA GLN A 16 -2.22 -17.90 -2.64
C GLN A 16 -1.83 -16.44 -2.42
N LEU A 17 -2.35 -15.84 -1.35
CA LEU A 17 -2.07 -14.44 -1.01
C LEU A 17 -0.56 -14.18 -0.83
N SER A 18 0.18 -15.12 -0.25
CA SER A 18 1.62 -15.04 -0.07
C SER A 18 2.37 -14.90 -1.41
N ASP A 19 1.98 -15.69 -2.41
CA ASP A 19 2.54 -15.65 -3.76
C ASP A 19 2.16 -14.35 -4.48
N THR A 20 0.88 -13.93 -4.39
CA THR A 20 0.42 -12.66 -4.97
C THR A 20 1.18 -11.47 -4.38
N ILE A 21 1.35 -11.40 -3.06
CA ILE A 21 2.11 -10.32 -2.41
C ILE A 21 3.59 -10.38 -2.78
N ARG A 22 4.19 -11.56 -2.88
CA ARG A 22 5.57 -11.71 -3.35
C ARG A 22 5.74 -11.14 -4.75
N ASP A 23 4.85 -11.49 -5.66
CA ASP A 23 4.96 -11.12 -7.07
C ASP A 23 4.59 -9.66 -7.30
N PHE A 24 3.61 -9.12 -6.56
CA PHE A 24 3.36 -7.67 -6.49
C PHE A 24 4.61 -6.90 -6.04
N LYS A 25 5.22 -7.29 -4.91
CA LYS A 25 6.44 -6.63 -4.41
C LYS A 25 7.57 -6.69 -5.43
N ARG A 26 7.74 -7.82 -6.11
CA ARG A 26 8.76 -8.01 -7.16
C ARG A 26 8.49 -7.09 -8.35
N HIS A 27 7.26 -7.07 -8.86
CA HIS A 27 6.87 -6.25 -9.99
C HIS A 27 7.03 -4.76 -9.67
N ALA A 28 6.42 -4.29 -8.59
CA ALA A 28 6.48 -2.89 -8.16
C ALA A 28 7.93 -2.40 -7.97
N ALA A 29 8.78 -3.19 -7.31
CA ALA A 29 10.18 -2.84 -7.12
C ALA A 29 10.92 -2.71 -8.46
N LYS A 30 10.72 -3.67 -9.38
CA LYS A 30 11.37 -3.64 -10.70
C LYS A 30 10.90 -2.43 -11.51
N THR A 31 9.60 -2.19 -11.55
CA THR A 31 8.99 -1.10 -12.33
C THR A 31 9.44 0.26 -11.81
N VAL A 32 9.30 0.52 -10.51
CA VAL A 32 9.67 1.81 -9.92
C VAL A 32 11.17 2.07 -10.01
N LEU A 33 12.02 1.07 -9.73
CA LEU A 33 13.47 1.24 -9.89
C LEU A 33 13.85 1.52 -11.35
N ASN A 34 13.20 0.87 -12.31
CA ASN A 34 13.43 1.11 -13.72
C ASN A 34 13.03 2.54 -14.11
N GLN A 35 11.92 3.05 -13.60
CA GLN A 35 11.50 4.44 -13.84
C GLN A 35 12.52 5.42 -13.24
N ILE A 36 12.92 5.24 -11.98
CA ILE A 36 13.92 6.11 -11.33
C ILE A 36 15.23 6.16 -12.14
N LEU A 37 15.69 5.02 -12.67
CA LEU A 37 16.94 4.92 -13.42
C LEU A 37 16.86 5.54 -14.82
N ASN A 38 15.73 5.41 -15.50
CA ASN A 38 15.64 5.69 -16.94
C ASN A 38 14.77 6.91 -17.29
N GLU A 39 13.91 7.38 -16.39
CA GLU A 39 13.03 8.53 -16.59
C GLU A 39 13.50 9.73 -15.76
N PRO A 40 13.17 10.98 -16.15
CA PRO A 40 13.55 12.17 -15.38
C PRO A 40 12.99 12.12 -13.93
N GLU A 41 13.88 11.96 -12.96
CA GLU A 41 13.58 12.01 -11.52
C GLU A 41 14.65 12.82 -10.82
N SER A 42 14.26 13.98 -10.30
CA SER A 42 15.15 14.95 -9.63
C SER A 42 15.94 14.35 -8.46
N ARG A 43 15.40 13.35 -7.77
CA ARG A 43 15.98 12.72 -6.57
C ARG A 43 16.74 11.43 -6.88
N ARG A 44 16.95 11.09 -8.16
CA ARG A 44 17.48 9.80 -8.61
C ARG A 44 18.70 9.34 -7.81
N GLU A 45 19.74 10.18 -7.73
CA GLU A 45 21.00 9.83 -7.04
C GLU A 45 20.78 9.52 -5.56
N ASN A 46 19.95 10.32 -4.88
CA ASN A 46 19.61 10.12 -3.48
C ASN A 46 18.83 8.81 -3.26
N LEU A 47 17.78 8.57 -4.07
CA LEU A 47 16.97 7.36 -3.99
C LEU A 47 17.80 6.10 -4.26
N ILE A 48 18.63 6.11 -5.30
CA ILE A 48 19.54 5.01 -5.63
C ILE A 48 20.49 4.73 -4.46
N SER A 49 21.10 5.77 -3.89
CA SER A 49 22.01 5.63 -2.75
C SER A 49 21.32 4.95 -1.56
N ILE A 50 20.08 5.33 -1.25
CA ILE A 50 19.28 4.70 -0.19
C ILE A 50 19.08 3.21 -0.47
N PHE A 51 18.69 2.84 -1.69
CA PHE A 51 18.44 1.45 -2.05
C PHE A 51 19.72 0.60 -2.12
N GLU A 52 20.85 1.17 -2.54
CA GLU A 52 22.16 0.48 -2.53
C GLU A 52 22.67 0.28 -1.10
N LYS A 53 22.53 1.30 -0.24
CA LYS A 53 22.90 1.19 1.18
C LYS A 53 22.09 0.08 1.87
N ALA A 54 20.78 0.06 1.66
CA ALA A 54 19.90 -0.97 2.21
C ALA A 54 20.23 -2.38 1.70
N ALA A 55 20.77 -2.51 0.48
CA ALA A 55 21.23 -3.77 -0.07
C ALA A 55 22.53 -4.27 0.58
N LYS A 56 23.48 -3.36 0.88
CA LYS A 56 24.77 -3.71 1.51
C LYS A 56 24.60 -4.30 2.90
N GLU A 57 23.56 -3.90 3.63
CA GLU A 57 23.25 -4.42 4.98
C GLU A 57 22.80 -5.90 4.96
N ASN A 58 22.52 -6.49 3.79
CA ASN A 58 22.14 -7.90 3.67
C ASN A 58 22.99 -8.62 2.62
N MET A 59 23.78 -9.62 3.05
CA MET A 59 24.70 -10.39 2.19
C MET A 59 24.01 -11.11 1.00
N LYS A 60 22.68 -11.25 1.01
CA LYS A 60 21.89 -11.94 -0.03
C LYS A 60 21.22 -10.99 -1.04
N SER A 61 21.30 -9.66 -0.88
CA SER A 61 20.61 -8.75 -1.80
C SER A 61 21.40 -8.51 -3.09
N LYS A 62 20.66 -8.38 -4.21
CA LYS A 62 21.14 -7.77 -5.44
C LYS A 62 21.59 -6.32 -5.21
N ARG A 63 22.07 -5.63 -6.25
CA ARG A 63 22.50 -4.22 -6.21
C ARG A 63 21.57 -3.25 -5.45
N PHE A 64 20.25 -3.46 -5.48
CA PHE A 64 19.26 -2.59 -4.83
C PHE A 64 18.32 -3.38 -3.92
N LYS A 65 17.95 -2.79 -2.77
CA LYS A 65 16.89 -3.27 -1.88
C LYS A 65 15.78 -2.22 -1.76
N PHE A 66 14.68 -2.43 -2.46
CA PHE A 66 13.53 -1.52 -2.50
C PHE A 66 12.60 -1.70 -1.29
N TRP A 67 12.15 -2.93 -1.03
CA TRP A 67 11.30 -3.25 0.10
C TRP A 67 12.11 -3.64 1.34
N LYS A 68 11.61 -3.28 2.52
CA LYS A 68 12.01 -3.94 3.77
C LYS A 68 11.68 -5.45 3.69
N THR A 69 12.47 -6.24 4.41
CA THR A 69 12.27 -7.70 4.50
C THR A 69 10.94 -7.98 5.20
N GLY A 70 10.16 -8.93 4.68
CA GLY A 70 8.86 -9.29 5.22
C GLY A 70 7.73 -8.31 4.87
N ASN A 71 6.60 -8.49 5.53
CA ASN A 71 5.45 -7.59 5.58
C ASN A 71 4.83 -7.71 6.99
N HIS A 72 3.89 -6.84 7.32
CA HIS A 72 3.12 -6.92 8.56
C HIS A 72 1.71 -7.42 8.21
N ALA A 73 1.58 -8.73 7.99
CA ALA A 73 0.29 -9.36 7.70
C ALA A 73 -0.55 -9.47 8.99
N ILE A 74 -1.80 -9.01 8.92
CA ILE A 74 -2.79 -9.13 10.00
C ILE A 74 -4.03 -9.77 9.40
N GLU A 75 -4.47 -10.88 9.96
CA GLU A 75 -5.72 -11.52 9.58
C GLU A 75 -6.92 -10.71 10.10
N LEU A 76 -7.88 -10.46 9.21
CA LEU A 76 -9.11 -9.74 9.54
C LEU A 76 -10.22 -10.75 9.85
N TYR A 77 -10.42 -11.04 11.12
CA TYR A 77 -11.28 -12.13 11.60
C TYR A 77 -12.72 -11.72 11.92
N SER A 78 -13.05 -10.43 11.89
CA SER A 78 -14.41 -9.95 12.14
C SER A 78 -14.70 -8.67 11.37
N GLU A 79 -15.98 -8.43 11.07
CA GLU A 79 -16.43 -7.21 10.39
C GLU A 79 -16.04 -5.94 11.16
N LYS A 80 -16.20 -5.94 12.49
CA LYS A 80 -15.78 -4.80 13.32
C LYS A 80 -14.28 -4.52 13.15
N PHE A 81 -13.44 -5.56 13.26
CA PHE A 81 -12.00 -5.39 13.14
C PHE A 81 -11.57 -4.99 11.72
N LEU A 82 -12.27 -5.48 10.70
CA LEU A 82 -12.10 -5.05 9.32
C LEU A 82 -12.35 -3.54 9.17
N TRP A 83 -13.47 -3.04 9.71
CA TRP A 83 -13.79 -1.61 9.67
C TRP A 83 -12.82 -0.75 10.48
N ASP A 84 -12.36 -1.23 11.63
CA ASP A 84 -11.30 -0.56 12.39
C ASP A 84 -10.04 -0.36 11.53
N LYS A 85 -9.70 -1.34 10.68
CA LYS A 85 -8.55 -1.24 9.75
C LYS A 85 -8.84 -0.38 8.52
N ILE A 86 -10.03 -0.46 7.93
CA ILE A 86 -10.43 0.43 6.83
C ILE A 86 -10.33 1.89 7.28
N ASN A 87 -10.95 2.21 8.41
CA ASN A 87 -10.94 3.56 8.99
C ASN A 87 -9.52 4.03 9.31
N TYR A 88 -8.68 3.16 9.89
CA TYR A 88 -7.28 3.49 10.14
C TYR A 88 -6.53 3.84 8.84
N ILE A 89 -6.67 3.01 7.79
CA ILE A 89 -5.98 3.22 6.51
C ILE A 89 -6.43 4.54 5.86
N HIS A 90 -7.74 4.80 5.82
CA HIS A 90 -8.31 5.99 5.22
C HIS A 90 -7.99 7.27 6.00
N ASN A 91 -7.92 7.22 7.33
CA ASN A 91 -7.62 8.38 8.16
C ASN A 91 -6.12 8.68 8.32
N ASN A 92 -5.22 7.77 7.93
CA ASN A 92 -3.77 8.00 8.05
C ASN A 92 -3.30 9.32 7.39
N PRO A 93 -3.70 9.65 6.13
CA PRO A 93 -3.36 10.94 5.52
C PRO A 93 -3.85 12.17 6.30
N VAL A 94 -5.01 12.06 6.98
CA VAL A 94 -5.56 13.13 7.82
C VAL A 94 -4.78 13.28 9.12
N ALA A 95 -4.48 12.16 9.79
CA ALA A 95 -3.67 12.15 11.01
C ALA A 95 -2.28 12.76 10.80
N GLU A 96 -1.70 12.54 9.61
CA GLU A 96 -0.41 13.08 9.17
C GLU A 96 -0.52 14.50 8.58
N LYS A 97 -1.73 15.09 8.57
CA LYS A 97 -2.02 16.45 8.09
C LYS A 97 -1.70 16.70 6.62
N PHE A 98 -1.67 15.65 5.79
CA PHE A 98 -1.54 15.79 4.35
C PHE A 98 -2.81 16.35 3.71
N VAL A 99 -3.96 15.98 4.25
CA VAL A 99 -5.29 16.37 3.78
C VAL A 99 -6.21 16.62 4.97
N LEU A 100 -7.29 17.38 4.73
CA LEU A 100 -8.30 17.64 5.76
C LEU A 100 -9.34 16.51 5.84
N LYS A 101 -9.61 15.83 4.73
CA LYS A 101 -10.53 14.70 4.67
C LYS A 101 -9.87 13.45 4.07
N PRO A 102 -10.28 12.24 4.47
CA PRO A 102 -9.74 11.00 3.92
C PRO A 102 -9.80 10.88 2.39
N GLU A 103 -10.93 11.27 1.80
CA GLU A 103 -11.24 11.18 0.37
C GLU A 103 -10.40 12.13 -0.50
N ASP A 104 -9.89 13.23 0.08
CA ASP A 104 -8.99 14.17 -0.62
C ASP A 104 -7.61 13.54 -0.92
N TRP A 105 -7.24 12.43 -0.27
CA TRP A 105 -5.98 11.76 -0.54
C TRP A 105 -6.07 10.88 -1.79
N LEU A 106 -5.62 11.43 -2.92
CA LEU A 106 -5.66 10.81 -4.24
C LEU A 106 -5.17 9.35 -4.28
N TYR A 107 -4.14 9.00 -3.51
CA TYR A 107 -3.54 7.66 -3.50
C TYR A 107 -4.15 6.74 -2.43
N SER A 108 -5.46 6.83 -2.20
CA SER A 108 -6.25 6.00 -1.28
C SER A 108 -7.56 5.59 -1.94
N SER A 109 -8.14 4.49 -1.45
CA SER A 109 -9.49 4.07 -1.83
C SER A 109 -10.60 4.81 -1.09
N ALA A 110 -10.28 5.81 -0.26
CA ALA A 110 -11.27 6.56 0.53
C ALA A 110 -12.34 7.21 -0.38
N SER A 111 -11.94 7.81 -1.51
CA SER A 111 -12.90 8.37 -2.48
C SER A 111 -13.81 7.32 -3.10
N ASN A 112 -13.34 6.07 -3.30
CA ASN A 112 -14.21 4.97 -3.75
C ASN A 112 -15.34 4.67 -2.75
N TYR A 113 -15.10 4.81 -1.44
CA TYR A 113 -16.12 4.61 -0.40
C TYR A 113 -17.10 5.78 -0.31
N MET A 114 -16.73 6.94 -0.84
CA MET A 114 -17.57 8.15 -0.91
C MET A 114 -18.29 8.30 -2.26
N GLU A 115 -18.14 7.34 -3.18
CA GLU A 115 -18.66 7.41 -4.56
C GLU A 115 -18.14 8.64 -5.33
N GLU A 116 -16.93 9.09 -5.01
CA GLU A 116 -16.23 10.19 -5.67
C GLU A 116 -15.26 9.68 -6.75
N GLU A 117 -14.69 10.59 -7.55
CA GLU A 117 -13.69 10.23 -8.55
C GLU A 117 -12.43 9.63 -7.88
N SER A 118 -11.99 8.49 -8.39
CA SER A 118 -10.84 7.76 -7.85
C SER A 118 -9.92 7.32 -8.97
N ILE A 119 -8.61 7.39 -8.72
CA ILE A 119 -7.59 6.82 -9.62
C ILE A 119 -7.53 5.29 -9.51
N LEU A 120 -8.17 4.70 -8.50
CA LEU A 120 -8.25 3.26 -8.29
C LEU A 120 -9.56 2.76 -8.89
N SER A 121 -9.48 2.16 -10.08
CA SER A 121 -10.64 1.68 -10.84
C SER A 121 -11.22 0.36 -10.33
N GLU A 122 -10.42 -0.46 -9.65
CA GLU A 122 -10.78 -1.82 -9.23
C GLU A 122 -10.76 -1.96 -7.71
N ILE A 123 -11.76 -1.37 -7.04
CA ILE A 123 -11.94 -1.48 -5.59
C ILE A 123 -13.29 -2.11 -5.27
N ILE A 124 -13.27 -3.16 -4.46
CA ILE A 124 -14.48 -3.70 -3.84
C ILE A 124 -14.74 -2.89 -2.56
N VAL A 125 -15.80 -2.09 -2.60
CA VAL A 125 -16.29 -1.38 -1.41
C VAL A 125 -17.05 -2.36 -0.54
N ILE A 126 -16.65 -2.44 0.73
CA ILE A 126 -17.34 -3.26 1.71
C ILE A 126 -18.37 -2.36 2.39
N PRO A 127 -19.66 -2.74 2.46
CA PRO A 127 -20.68 -1.93 3.13
C PRO A 127 -20.57 -2.07 4.66
N GLN A 128 -20.83 -0.98 5.38
CA GLN A 128 -20.82 -1.00 6.84
C GLN A 128 -22.19 -1.45 7.33
N ILE A 129 -22.30 -2.64 7.92
CA ILE A 129 -23.57 -3.08 8.49
C ILE A 129 -23.74 -2.39 9.85
N MET A 130 -24.47 -1.27 9.84
CA MET A 130 -24.90 -0.64 11.08
C MET A 130 -25.93 -1.54 11.77
N LYS A 131 -25.54 -2.17 12.88
CA LYS A 131 -26.49 -2.85 13.76
C LYS A 131 -27.08 -1.82 14.71
N THR A 132 -28.37 -1.54 14.56
CA THR A 132 -29.12 -0.75 15.54
C THR A 132 -29.08 -1.52 16.87
N VAL A 133 -28.46 -0.94 17.89
CA VAL A 133 -28.56 -1.47 19.25
C VAL A 133 -30.00 -1.22 19.69
N LYS A 134 -30.77 -2.29 19.89
CA LYS A 134 -32.09 -2.20 20.55
C LYS A 134 -31.89 -2.03 22.05
#